data_AF-A0A2W0B2N5-F1
#
_entry.id   AF-A0A2W0B2N5-F1
#
_cell.length_a   1.000
_cell.length_b   1.000
_cell.length_c   1.000
_cell.angle_alpha   90.00
_cell.angle_beta   90.00
_cell.angle_gamma   90.00
#
_symmetry.space_group_name_H-M   'P 1'
#
loop_
_entity.id
_entity.type
_entity.pdbx_description
1 polymer ?
#
loop_
_entity_poly.entity_id
_entity_poly.type
_entity_poly.pdbx_seq_one_letter_code
_entity_poly.pdbx_strand_id
1 'polypeptide(L)'
;DLNGLTYELQSEAAAAGIGLATGSPIAPAAWMRNYFRHVRSIYRLTVLFDEVQPMRSGLYRLFENRKSRLSNADFSVVEGRVFLRQLSSVQDPVLLLDLFEFVGRHGLRLTAETERCVEAALPHLRQWTNHSPDLWSHFKRILLSPHAGTALRAMHRLGVLVLLFPEFQAVDSLVIRDYYHRYTVDEHSLVAIENAHALRTPDNDIERRFRDIIEGIEHPDLLFLALLLHDIGKGMPGEDHVTGSLQAAASIADRLGLDSDERETVTFLIANHLRMSSTIMRRDIFDPTVVAEFGESVGTMERLKMLTLLTYGDVKSVNPEALTPWKAEMLWQFYAAVFNHFSRTADDQRLTANTANSERTQE
;
A
#
# COMPACT_ATOMS: atom_id res chain seq x y z
N ASP A 1 -26.88 -7.80 18.92
CA ASP A 1 -25.43 -8.09 18.88
C ASP A 1 -25.02 -9.36 18.12
N LEU A 2 -25.88 -9.97 17.29
CA LEU A 2 -25.61 -11.27 16.63
C LEU A 2 -25.08 -11.17 15.18
N ASN A 3 -24.50 -10.04 14.77
CA ASN A 3 -23.95 -9.88 13.41
C ASN A 3 -22.47 -10.29 13.31
N GLY A 4 -22.06 -11.35 14.03
CA GLY A 4 -20.70 -11.86 14.03
C GLY A 4 -20.59 -13.16 13.22
N LEU A 5 -19.55 -13.26 12.38
CA LEU A 5 -19.26 -14.45 11.59
C LEU A 5 -18.03 -15.17 12.19
N THR A 6 -18.26 -15.96 13.26
CA THR A 6 -17.20 -16.66 14.00
C THR A 6 -16.51 -17.72 13.14
N TYR A 7 -15.34 -18.21 13.56
CA TYR A 7 -14.60 -19.23 12.80
C TYR A 7 -15.39 -20.53 12.62
N GLU A 8 -16.21 -20.89 13.59
CA GLU A 8 -17.13 -22.03 13.53
C GLU A 8 -18.19 -21.78 12.45
N LEU A 9 -18.88 -20.62 12.51
CA LEU A 9 -19.91 -20.25 11.53
C LEU A 9 -19.36 -20.15 10.10
N GLN A 10 -18.14 -19.65 9.93
CA GLN A 10 -17.44 -19.65 8.64
C GLN A 10 -17.23 -21.08 8.12
N SER A 11 -16.86 -22.01 9.01
CA SER A 11 -16.58 -23.40 8.65
C SER A 11 -17.88 -24.13 8.31
N GLU A 12 -18.95 -23.90 9.06
CA GLU A 12 -20.29 -24.43 8.78
C GLU A 12 -20.85 -23.91 7.45
N ALA A 13 -20.76 -22.59 7.21
CA ALA A 13 -21.24 -21.99 5.97
C ALA A 13 -20.46 -22.48 4.75
N ALA A 14 -19.14 -22.68 4.89
CA ALA A 14 -18.29 -23.22 3.84
C ALA A 14 -18.58 -24.70 3.56
N ALA A 15 -18.86 -25.50 4.60
CA ALA A 15 -19.26 -26.90 4.46
C ALA A 15 -20.63 -27.05 3.79
N ALA A 16 -21.56 -26.14 4.09
CA ALA A 16 -22.89 -26.09 3.48
C ALA A 16 -22.91 -25.40 2.10
N GLY A 17 -21.78 -24.85 1.64
CA GLY A 17 -21.68 -24.16 0.35
C GLY A 17 -22.61 -22.94 0.22
N ILE A 18 -22.90 -22.25 1.33
CA ILE A 18 -23.88 -21.15 1.37
C ILE A 18 -23.45 -20.05 0.38
N GLY A 19 -24.37 -19.65 -0.51
CA GLY A 19 -24.15 -18.59 -1.49
C GLY A 19 -23.34 -19.02 -2.73
N LEU A 20 -22.93 -20.29 -2.83
CA LEU A 20 -22.24 -20.83 -4.01
C LEU A 20 -23.26 -21.48 -4.97
N ALA A 21 -23.07 -21.28 -6.28
CA ALA A 21 -23.98 -21.83 -7.30
C ALA A 21 -24.10 -23.36 -7.27
N THR A 22 -23.04 -24.07 -6.87
CA THR A 22 -23.00 -25.54 -6.82
C THR A 22 -23.46 -26.11 -5.48
N GLY A 23 -23.61 -25.28 -4.43
CA GLY A 23 -23.86 -25.73 -3.06
C GLY A 23 -22.81 -26.71 -2.50
N SER A 24 -21.65 -26.82 -3.14
CA SER A 24 -20.63 -27.82 -2.78
C SER A 24 -19.73 -27.31 -1.65
N PRO A 25 -19.26 -28.20 -0.75
CA PRO A 25 -18.31 -27.84 0.29
C PRO A 25 -17.01 -27.28 -0.29
N ILE A 26 -16.49 -26.21 0.30
CA ILE A 26 -15.18 -25.65 -0.03
C ILE A 26 -14.38 -25.33 1.24
N ALA A 27 -13.08 -25.09 1.10
CA ALA A 27 -12.25 -24.65 2.22
C ALA A 27 -12.78 -23.31 2.79
N PRO A 28 -12.84 -23.12 4.12
CA PRO A 28 -13.42 -21.91 4.69
C PRO A 28 -12.75 -20.60 4.27
N ALA A 29 -11.43 -20.61 4.04
CA ALA A 29 -10.72 -19.43 3.53
C ALA A 29 -11.18 -19.06 2.10
N ALA A 30 -11.41 -20.06 1.24
CA ALA A 30 -11.95 -19.85 -0.10
C ALA A 30 -13.40 -19.35 -0.06
N TRP A 31 -14.20 -19.84 0.90
CA TRP A 31 -15.56 -19.35 1.12
C TRP A 31 -15.56 -17.90 1.58
N MET A 32 -14.73 -17.55 2.57
CA MET A 32 -14.58 -16.17 3.04
C MET A 32 -14.11 -15.21 1.94
N ARG A 33 -13.24 -15.69 1.04
CA ARG A 33 -12.84 -14.92 -0.15
C ARG A 33 -14.04 -14.59 -1.06
N ASN A 34 -14.94 -15.54 -1.29
CA ASN A 34 -16.16 -15.28 -2.05
C ASN A 34 -17.14 -14.37 -1.28
N TYR A 35 -17.26 -14.56 0.04
CA TYR A 35 -18.06 -13.70 0.91
C TYR A 35 -17.64 -12.22 0.77
N PHE A 36 -16.35 -11.90 0.90
CA PHE A 36 -15.87 -10.52 0.77
C PHE A 36 -16.08 -9.94 -0.62
N ARG A 37 -15.98 -10.75 -1.69
CA ARG A 37 -16.34 -10.32 -3.04
C ARG A 37 -17.82 -9.96 -3.15
N HIS A 38 -18.72 -10.76 -2.57
CA HIS A 38 -20.14 -10.44 -2.53
C HIS A 38 -20.43 -9.19 -1.69
N VAL A 39 -19.79 -9.06 -0.52
CA VAL A 39 -19.90 -7.86 0.32
C VAL A 39 -19.44 -6.62 -0.44
N ARG A 40 -18.33 -6.68 -1.18
CA ARG A 40 -17.85 -5.57 -2.01
C ARG A 40 -18.86 -5.19 -3.10
N SER A 41 -19.47 -6.17 -3.77
CA SER A 41 -20.53 -5.93 -4.75
C SER A 41 -21.79 -5.30 -4.15
N ILE A 42 -22.24 -5.79 -2.99
CA ILE A 42 -23.38 -5.22 -2.26
C ILE A 42 -23.06 -3.80 -1.80
N TYR A 43 -21.88 -3.57 -1.23
CA TYR A 43 -21.43 -2.26 -0.80
C TYR A 43 -21.43 -1.26 -1.96
N ARG A 44 -20.96 -1.67 -3.15
CA ARG A 44 -21.03 -0.84 -4.35
C ARG A 44 -22.46 -0.42 -4.67
N LEU A 45 -23.44 -1.33 -4.60
CA LEU A 45 -24.86 -0.98 -4.79
C LEU A 45 -25.37 -0.01 -3.73
N THR A 46 -24.96 -0.14 -2.47
CA THR A 46 -25.35 0.81 -1.41
C THR A 46 -24.83 2.22 -1.66
N VAL A 47 -23.62 2.36 -2.23
CA VAL A 47 -23.06 3.67 -2.63
C VAL A 47 -23.90 4.33 -3.71
N LEU A 48 -24.51 3.56 -4.63
CA LEU A 48 -25.44 4.07 -5.64
C LEU A 48 -26.71 4.66 -5.00
N PHE A 49 -27.26 4.00 -3.98
CA PHE A 49 -28.44 4.50 -3.26
C PHE A 49 -28.14 5.80 -2.49
N ASP A 50 -26.92 5.92 -1.96
CA ASP A 50 -26.44 7.12 -1.25
C ASP A 50 -26.16 8.31 -2.20
N GLU A 51 -26.30 8.14 -3.52
CA GLU A 51 -26.31 9.25 -4.50
C GLU A 51 -27.71 9.81 -4.75
N VAL A 52 -28.75 9.05 -4.43
CA VAL A 52 -30.15 9.43 -4.69
C VAL A 52 -30.76 10.22 -3.52
N GLN A 53 -30.02 10.41 -2.43
CA GLN A 53 -30.38 11.22 -1.25
C GLN A 53 -29.13 11.92 -0.68
N PRO A 54 -29.19 12.98 0.20
CA PRO A 54 -30.26 13.34 1.16
C PRO A 54 -30.48 14.86 1.46
N MET A 55 -31.47 15.22 2.29
CA MET A 55 -31.44 16.49 3.04
C MET A 55 -30.37 16.42 4.15
N ARG A 56 -29.15 16.88 3.86
CA ARG A 56 -28.02 16.97 4.81
C ARG A 56 -28.02 18.27 5.62
N SER A 57 -27.44 18.24 6.82
CA SER A 57 -27.32 19.38 7.74
C SER A 57 -26.49 20.53 7.14
N GLY A 58 -26.75 21.78 7.56
CA GLY A 58 -26.15 22.98 6.95
C GLY A 58 -24.62 23.05 7.02
N LEU A 59 -24.01 22.56 8.11
CA LEU A 59 -22.55 22.52 8.28
C LEU A 59 -21.88 21.53 7.33
N TYR A 60 -22.52 20.39 7.08
CA TYR A 60 -22.03 19.40 6.14
C TYR A 60 -22.02 19.94 4.70
N ARG A 61 -23.09 20.65 4.30
CA ARG A 61 -23.16 21.35 3.01
C ARG A 61 -22.08 22.44 2.85
N LEU A 62 -21.73 23.15 3.92
CA LEU A 62 -20.63 24.13 3.90
C LEU A 62 -19.27 23.48 3.62
N PHE A 63 -18.99 22.31 4.21
CA PHE A 63 -17.76 21.57 3.98
C PHE A 63 -17.69 21.01 2.55
N GLU A 64 -18.81 20.49 2.04
CA GLU A 64 -18.92 20.04 0.64
C GLU A 64 -18.79 21.17 -0.37
N ASN A 65 -19.35 22.35 -0.08
CA ASN A 65 -19.19 23.55 -0.91
C ASN A 65 -17.74 24.06 -0.95
N ARG A 66 -16.89 23.71 0.02
CA ARG A 66 -15.45 23.96 -0.10
C ARG A 66 -14.81 22.98 -1.07
N LYS A 67 -15.18 21.70 -1.01
CA LYS A 67 -14.68 20.67 -1.93
C LYS A 67 -15.10 20.92 -3.38
N SER A 68 -16.26 21.52 -3.63
CA SER A 68 -16.69 21.85 -5.00
C SER A 68 -15.76 22.82 -5.74
N ARG A 69 -14.97 23.61 -5.00
CA ARG A 69 -13.91 24.49 -5.55
C ARG A 69 -12.72 23.73 -6.12
N LEU A 70 -12.62 22.42 -5.90
CA LEU A 70 -11.58 21.57 -6.47
C LEU A 70 -11.84 21.19 -7.94
N SER A 71 -13.01 21.57 -8.49
CA SER A 71 -13.33 21.33 -9.91
C SER A 71 -12.28 21.95 -10.84
N ASN A 72 -11.90 21.23 -11.89
CA ASN A 72 -10.95 21.69 -12.92
C ASN A 72 -11.56 21.51 -14.33
N ALA A 73 -10.73 21.50 -15.38
CA ALA A 73 -11.18 21.38 -16.77
C ALA A 73 -11.83 20.03 -17.10
N ASP A 74 -11.40 18.96 -16.42
CA ASP A 74 -11.81 17.58 -16.73
C ASP A 74 -12.78 17.00 -15.69
N PHE A 75 -12.66 17.44 -14.43
CA PHE A 75 -13.36 16.91 -13.28
C PHE A 75 -14.21 18.00 -12.59
N SER A 76 -15.47 17.69 -12.34
CA SER A 76 -16.36 18.49 -11.51
C SER A 76 -16.52 17.83 -10.15
N VAL A 77 -16.46 18.62 -9.07
CA VAL A 77 -16.68 18.12 -7.71
C VAL A 77 -17.99 18.68 -7.18
N VAL A 78 -18.93 17.78 -6.86
CA VAL A 78 -20.23 18.13 -6.27
C VAL A 78 -20.45 17.19 -5.09
N GLU A 79 -20.74 17.76 -3.92
CA GLU A 79 -20.99 16.99 -2.69
C GLU A 79 -19.89 15.96 -2.36
N GLY A 80 -18.63 16.38 -2.53
CA GLY A 80 -17.46 15.52 -2.29
C GLY A 80 -17.30 14.35 -3.27
N ARG A 81 -18.08 14.33 -4.36
CA ARG A 81 -18.03 13.32 -5.42
C ARG A 81 -17.48 13.91 -6.72
N VAL A 82 -16.76 13.08 -7.48
CA VAL A 82 -16.11 13.45 -8.74
C VAL A 82 -16.94 13.00 -9.94
N PHE A 83 -17.32 13.97 -10.76
CA PHE A 83 -17.96 13.80 -12.06
C PHE A 83 -16.94 14.07 -13.17
N LEU A 84 -16.98 13.26 -14.22
CA LEU A 84 -16.33 13.60 -15.48
C LEU A 84 -17.11 14.71 -16.18
N ARG A 85 -16.46 15.81 -16.56
CA ARG A 85 -17.10 16.89 -17.33
C ARG A 85 -17.49 16.44 -18.73
N GLN A 86 -16.67 15.57 -19.32
CA GLN A 86 -16.95 14.93 -20.60
C GLN A 86 -16.78 13.42 -20.45
N LEU A 87 -17.90 12.70 -20.57
CA LEU A 87 -17.94 11.25 -20.34
C LEU A 87 -17.10 10.45 -21.33
N SER A 88 -16.89 10.94 -22.55
CA SER A 88 -16.03 10.28 -23.54
C SER A 88 -14.54 10.43 -23.25
N SER A 89 -14.14 11.38 -22.41
CA SER A 89 -12.72 11.65 -22.16
C SER A 89 -12.02 10.55 -21.37
N VAL A 90 -12.77 9.71 -20.64
CA VAL A 90 -12.21 8.55 -19.93
C VAL A 90 -11.62 7.49 -20.87
N GLN A 91 -11.92 7.57 -22.17
CA GLN A 91 -11.29 6.70 -23.17
C GLN A 91 -9.80 7.02 -23.36
N ASP A 92 -9.35 8.20 -22.91
CA ASP A 92 -7.93 8.53 -22.77
C ASP A 92 -7.37 7.87 -21.51
N PRO A 93 -6.45 6.89 -21.64
CA PRO A 93 -5.81 6.21 -20.52
C PRO A 93 -5.08 7.15 -19.57
N VAL A 94 -4.51 8.24 -20.08
CA VAL A 94 -3.80 9.23 -19.26
C VAL A 94 -4.79 9.95 -18.35
N LEU A 95 -5.91 10.43 -18.91
CA LEU A 95 -6.94 11.09 -18.12
C LEU A 95 -7.56 10.15 -17.07
N LEU A 96 -7.69 8.87 -17.40
CA LEU A 96 -8.14 7.87 -16.44
C LEU A 96 -7.19 7.74 -15.24
N LEU A 97 -5.87 7.76 -15.47
CA LEU A 97 -4.88 7.75 -14.37
C LEU A 97 -4.91 9.08 -13.59
N ASP A 98 -5.06 10.21 -14.29
CA ASP A 98 -5.20 11.53 -13.67
C ASP A 98 -6.46 11.65 -12.82
N LEU A 99 -7.54 10.94 -13.16
CA LEU A 99 -8.75 10.83 -12.33
C LEU A 99 -8.43 10.17 -10.98
N PHE A 100 -7.66 9.07 -10.99
CA PHE A 100 -7.28 8.40 -9.74
C PHE A 100 -6.24 9.18 -8.95
N GLU A 101 -5.35 9.91 -9.62
CA GLU A 101 -4.49 10.90 -8.95
C GLU A 101 -5.33 11.99 -8.29
N PHE A 102 -6.35 12.52 -8.97
CA PHE A 102 -7.25 13.53 -8.42
C PHE A 102 -8.02 13.01 -7.19
N VAL A 103 -8.51 11.77 -7.26
CA VAL A 103 -9.10 11.07 -6.10
C VAL A 103 -8.11 10.95 -4.96
N GLY A 104 -6.88 10.52 -5.24
CA GLY A 104 -5.82 10.34 -4.24
C GLY A 104 -5.37 11.66 -3.63
N ARG A 105 -5.32 12.75 -4.41
CA ARG A 105 -4.89 14.07 -3.94
C ARG A 105 -5.90 14.69 -2.97
N HIS A 106 -7.18 14.42 -3.17
CA HIS A 106 -8.26 15.14 -2.48
C HIS A 106 -9.16 14.28 -1.58
N GLY A 107 -8.97 12.95 -1.56
CA GLY A 107 -9.75 12.04 -0.72
C GLY A 107 -11.24 12.08 -1.09
N LEU A 108 -11.53 12.12 -2.39
CA LEU A 108 -12.89 12.21 -2.93
C LEU A 108 -13.40 10.84 -3.37
N ARG A 109 -14.71 10.72 -3.58
CA ARG A 109 -15.32 9.50 -4.13
C ARG A 109 -15.75 9.72 -5.58
N LEU A 110 -15.67 8.70 -6.41
CA LEU A 110 -16.25 8.75 -7.75
C LEU A 110 -17.78 8.65 -7.65
N THR A 111 -18.49 9.25 -8.60
CA THR A 111 -19.93 9.01 -8.76
C THR A 111 -20.18 7.68 -9.47
N ALA A 112 -21.40 7.14 -9.34
CA ALA A 112 -21.83 5.96 -10.09
C ALA A 112 -21.64 6.10 -11.61
N GLU A 113 -21.93 7.30 -12.13
CA GLU A 113 -21.77 7.60 -13.55
C GLU A 113 -20.31 7.57 -13.96
N THR A 114 -19.43 8.24 -13.20
CA THR A 114 -17.99 8.20 -13.43
C THR A 114 -17.46 6.76 -13.33
N GLU A 115 -17.88 5.98 -12.34
CA GLU A 115 -17.49 4.57 -12.20
C GLU A 115 -17.88 3.74 -13.44
N ARG A 116 -19.11 3.89 -13.96
CA ARG A 116 -19.54 3.18 -15.19
C ARG A 116 -18.69 3.59 -16.40
N CYS A 117 -18.34 4.87 -16.50
CA CYS A 117 -17.47 5.37 -17.56
C CYS A 117 -16.07 4.75 -17.47
N VAL A 118 -15.50 4.64 -16.27
CA VAL A 118 -14.22 3.94 -16.05
C VAL A 118 -14.30 2.47 -16.48
N GLU A 119 -15.34 1.74 -16.08
CA GLU A 119 -15.53 0.34 -16.46
C GLU A 119 -15.62 0.16 -17.99
N ALA A 120 -16.33 1.07 -18.67
CA ALA A 120 -16.44 1.07 -20.13
C ALA A 120 -15.11 1.39 -20.84
N ALA A 121 -14.16 2.04 -20.16
CA ALA A 121 -12.84 2.39 -20.71
C ALA A 121 -11.76 1.33 -20.50
N LEU A 122 -12.00 0.31 -19.66
CA LEU A 122 -11.02 -0.75 -19.37
C LEU A 122 -10.43 -1.41 -20.63
N PRO A 123 -11.20 -1.70 -21.71
CA PRO A 123 -10.62 -2.26 -22.94
C PRO A 123 -9.56 -1.36 -23.58
N HIS A 124 -9.76 -0.03 -23.55
CA HIS A 124 -8.82 0.94 -24.12
C HIS A 124 -7.58 1.09 -23.25
N LEU A 125 -7.76 1.12 -21.91
CA LEU A 125 -6.64 1.11 -20.97
C LEU A 125 -5.73 -0.11 -21.20
N ARG A 126 -6.31 -1.31 -21.39
CA ARG A 126 -5.54 -2.55 -21.66
C ARG A 126 -4.68 -2.44 -22.92
N GLN A 127 -5.19 -1.82 -23.98
CA GLN A 127 -4.44 -1.66 -25.23
C GLN A 127 -3.25 -0.71 -25.06
N TRP A 128 -3.45 0.37 -24.29
CA TRP A 128 -2.42 1.37 -24.02
C TRP A 128 -1.31 0.85 -23.11
N THR A 129 -1.63 0.10 -22.05
CA THR A 129 -0.63 -0.44 -21.10
C THR A 129 0.39 -1.36 -21.77
N ASN A 130 0.03 -2.03 -22.86
CA ASN A 130 0.96 -2.91 -23.59
C ASN A 130 2.04 -2.14 -24.37
N HIS A 131 1.89 -0.83 -24.55
CA HIS A 131 2.74 -0.02 -25.44
C HIS A 131 3.25 1.27 -24.79
N SER A 132 2.98 1.50 -23.51
CA SER A 132 3.24 2.80 -22.88
C SER A 132 4.50 2.76 -21.99
N PRO A 133 5.58 3.49 -22.36
CA PRO A 133 6.78 3.60 -21.52
C PRO A 133 6.56 4.47 -20.27
N ASP A 134 5.45 5.24 -20.20
CA ASP A 134 5.27 6.27 -19.17
C ASP A 134 4.38 5.84 -17.99
N LEU A 135 3.92 4.58 -17.93
CA LEU A 135 2.99 4.11 -16.90
C LEU A 135 3.48 4.41 -15.47
N TRP A 136 4.77 4.20 -15.19
CA TRP A 136 5.34 4.49 -13.88
C TRP A 136 5.22 5.97 -13.49
N SER A 137 5.42 6.88 -14.43
CA SER A 137 5.35 8.32 -14.19
C SER A 137 3.96 8.79 -13.72
N HIS A 138 2.91 8.10 -14.16
CA HIS A 138 1.53 8.35 -13.73
C HIS A 138 1.21 7.62 -12.43
N PHE A 139 1.56 6.32 -12.35
CA PHE A 139 1.23 5.50 -11.20
C PHE A 139 1.90 5.99 -9.91
N LYS A 140 3.15 6.46 -9.97
CA LYS A 140 3.83 7.00 -8.79
C LYS A 140 3.15 8.26 -8.22
N ARG A 141 2.50 9.09 -9.05
CA ARG A 141 1.73 10.25 -8.56
C ARG A 141 0.52 9.83 -7.75
N ILE A 142 -0.11 8.71 -8.12
CA ILE A 142 -1.20 8.10 -7.35
C ILE A 142 -0.66 7.59 -6.01
N LEU A 143 0.45 6.83 -6.02
CA LEU A 143 1.08 6.29 -4.81
C LEU A 143 1.51 7.38 -3.82
N LEU A 144 2.02 8.51 -4.33
CA LEU A 144 2.50 9.64 -3.53
C LEU A 144 1.38 10.55 -3.03
N SER A 145 0.15 10.37 -3.50
CA SER A 145 -0.96 11.22 -3.10
C SER A 145 -1.40 10.95 -1.65
N PRO A 146 -1.76 11.96 -0.84
CA PRO A 146 -2.07 11.79 0.59
C PRO A 146 -3.20 10.78 0.89
N HIS A 147 -4.13 10.59 -0.03
CA HIS A 147 -5.21 9.61 0.05
C HIS A 147 -5.03 8.47 -0.98
N ALA A 148 -3.80 8.04 -1.22
CA ALA A 148 -3.47 6.94 -2.14
C ALA A 148 -4.31 5.69 -1.89
N GLY A 149 -4.54 5.29 -0.63
CA GLY A 149 -5.41 4.16 -0.29
C GLY A 149 -6.86 4.32 -0.80
N THR A 150 -7.40 5.55 -0.84
CA THR A 150 -8.73 5.82 -1.43
C THR A 150 -8.71 5.61 -2.94
N ALA A 151 -7.69 6.13 -3.63
CA ALA A 151 -7.52 5.95 -5.06
C ALA A 151 -7.32 4.49 -5.44
N LEU A 152 -6.39 3.79 -4.77
CA LEU A 152 -6.09 2.38 -5.01
C LEU A 152 -7.29 1.48 -4.73
N ARG A 153 -8.10 1.74 -3.70
CA ARG A 153 -9.37 1.01 -3.50
C ARG A 153 -10.37 1.25 -4.62
N ALA A 154 -10.46 2.48 -5.15
CA ALA A 154 -11.30 2.77 -6.30
C ALA A 154 -10.79 2.04 -7.56
N MET A 155 -9.48 2.09 -7.83
CA MET A 155 -8.85 1.35 -8.92
C MET A 155 -9.09 -0.15 -8.79
N HIS A 156 -8.94 -0.71 -7.60
CA HIS A 156 -9.14 -2.13 -7.36
C HIS A 156 -10.58 -2.56 -7.57
N ARG A 157 -11.54 -1.81 -6.97
CA ARG A 157 -12.98 -2.08 -7.11
C ARG A 157 -13.44 -2.02 -8.57
N LEU A 158 -12.88 -1.09 -9.36
CA LEU A 158 -13.22 -0.90 -10.77
C LEU A 158 -12.39 -1.78 -11.72
N GLY A 159 -11.56 -2.68 -11.19
CA GLY A 159 -10.74 -3.60 -11.98
C GLY A 159 -9.52 -2.96 -12.66
N VAL A 160 -9.30 -1.65 -12.49
CA VAL A 160 -8.13 -0.94 -13.03
C VAL A 160 -6.84 -1.47 -12.42
N LEU A 161 -6.78 -1.66 -11.10
CA LEU A 161 -5.54 -2.10 -10.44
C LEU A 161 -5.11 -3.50 -10.90
N VAL A 162 -6.06 -4.43 -11.02
CA VAL A 162 -5.81 -5.79 -11.52
C VAL A 162 -5.49 -5.79 -13.02
N LEU A 163 -6.06 -4.86 -13.79
CA LEU A 163 -5.71 -4.72 -15.20
C LEU A 163 -4.26 -4.27 -15.37
N LEU A 164 -3.81 -3.30 -14.56
CA LEU A 164 -2.41 -2.85 -14.56
C LEU A 164 -1.46 -3.93 -14.02
N PHE A 165 -1.86 -4.63 -12.96
CA PHE A 165 -1.04 -5.65 -12.27
C PHE A 165 -1.86 -6.93 -12.06
N PRO A 166 -1.86 -7.85 -13.05
CA PRO A 166 -2.63 -9.09 -12.98
C PRO A 166 -2.31 -9.97 -11.75
N GLU A 167 -1.09 -9.89 -11.22
CA GLU A 167 -0.64 -10.60 -10.03
C GLU A 167 -1.43 -10.20 -8.78
N PHE A 168 -1.96 -8.97 -8.74
CA PHE A 168 -2.80 -8.50 -7.63
C PHE A 168 -4.10 -9.29 -7.52
N GLN A 169 -4.56 -9.94 -8.61
CA GLN A 169 -5.70 -10.85 -8.59
C GLN A 169 -5.49 -12.03 -7.63
N ALA A 170 -4.23 -12.44 -7.38
CA ALA A 170 -3.90 -13.52 -6.46
C ALA A 170 -4.39 -13.22 -5.03
N VAL A 171 -4.28 -11.95 -4.62
CA VAL A 171 -4.66 -11.47 -3.27
C VAL A 171 -6.03 -10.82 -3.18
N ASP A 172 -6.76 -10.69 -4.29
CA ASP A 172 -8.12 -10.13 -4.31
C ASP A 172 -9.05 -10.84 -3.31
N SER A 173 -9.48 -10.10 -2.27
CA SER A 173 -10.29 -10.58 -1.15
C SER A 173 -9.71 -11.82 -0.44
N LEU A 174 -8.40 -12.03 -0.51
CA LEU A 174 -7.75 -13.21 0.08
C LEU A 174 -7.78 -13.11 1.61
N VAL A 175 -8.38 -14.11 2.25
CA VAL A 175 -8.45 -14.20 3.71
C VAL A 175 -7.43 -15.21 4.22
N ILE A 176 -6.53 -14.76 5.07
CA ILE A 176 -5.70 -15.63 5.91
C ILE A 176 -6.47 -15.86 7.20
N ARG A 177 -6.80 -17.12 7.49
CA ARG A 177 -7.57 -17.48 8.70
C ARG A 177 -6.64 -17.61 9.90
N ASP A 178 -6.31 -16.48 10.52
CA ASP A 178 -5.58 -16.43 11.79
C ASP A 178 -6.17 -15.40 12.75
N TYR A 179 -5.80 -15.47 14.02
CA TYR A 179 -6.37 -14.62 15.08
C TYR A 179 -5.93 -13.15 15.01
N TYR A 180 -4.97 -12.81 14.14
CA TYR A 180 -4.32 -11.51 14.16
C TYR A 180 -4.79 -10.60 13.03
N HIS A 181 -4.96 -11.13 11.81
CA HIS A 181 -5.28 -10.32 10.63
C HIS A 181 -6.77 -9.96 10.59
N ARG A 182 -7.05 -8.65 10.63
CA ARG A 182 -8.40 -8.10 10.49
C ARG A 182 -8.81 -7.91 9.03
N TYR A 183 -7.86 -7.71 8.14
CA TYR A 183 -8.08 -7.34 6.75
C TYR A 183 -7.75 -8.49 5.81
N THR A 184 -8.39 -8.53 4.64
CA THR A 184 -7.94 -9.35 3.52
C THR A 184 -6.57 -8.85 3.03
N VAL A 185 -5.76 -9.71 2.39
CA VAL A 185 -4.37 -9.38 2.04
C VAL A 185 -4.25 -8.16 1.10
N ASP A 186 -5.18 -8.03 0.15
CA ASP A 186 -5.33 -6.84 -0.69
C ASP A 186 -5.57 -5.57 0.14
N GLU A 187 -6.58 -5.58 1.03
CA GLU A 187 -6.93 -4.44 1.87
C GLU A 187 -5.83 -4.11 2.89
N HIS A 188 -5.16 -5.12 3.45
CA HIS A 188 -4.00 -4.97 4.33
C HIS A 188 -2.91 -4.12 3.65
N SER A 189 -2.56 -4.44 2.40
CA SER A 189 -1.55 -3.68 1.65
C SER A 189 -1.96 -2.21 1.47
N LEU A 190 -3.26 -1.94 1.22
CA LEU A 190 -3.78 -0.58 1.09
C LEU A 190 -3.81 0.18 2.42
N VAL A 191 -4.15 -0.50 3.52
CA VAL A 191 -4.09 0.06 4.88
C VAL A 191 -2.64 0.34 5.28
N ALA A 192 -1.68 -0.49 4.89
CA ALA A 192 -0.26 -0.26 5.14
C ALA A 192 0.24 1.04 4.48
N ILE A 193 -0.19 1.28 3.23
CA ILE A 193 0.06 2.54 2.50
C ILE A 193 -0.57 3.73 3.23
N GLU A 194 -1.81 3.61 3.71
CA GLU A 194 -2.47 4.68 4.46
C GLU A 194 -1.77 5.00 5.78
N ASN A 195 -1.34 3.96 6.51
CA ASN A 195 -0.59 4.12 7.75
C ASN A 195 0.74 4.85 7.52
N ALA A 196 1.44 4.53 6.43
CA ALA A 196 2.67 5.22 6.06
C ALA A 196 2.42 6.68 5.64
N HIS A 197 1.34 6.97 4.88
CA HIS A 197 0.96 8.35 4.56
C HIS A 197 0.56 9.17 5.79
N ALA A 198 -0.13 8.56 6.75
CA ALA A 198 -0.57 9.21 7.98
C ALA A 198 0.60 9.78 8.81
N LEU A 199 1.81 9.23 8.67
CA LEU A 199 3.01 9.77 9.32
C LEU A 199 3.32 11.22 8.93
N ARG A 200 2.85 11.70 7.77
CA ARG A 200 2.98 13.11 7.37
C ARG A 200 2.19 14.06 8.29
N THR A 201 1.16 13.54 8.96
CA THR A 201 0.32 14.27 9.93
C THR A 201 0.22 13.47 11.23
N PRO A 202 1.31 13.39 12.01
CA PRO A 202 1.41 12.50 13.17
C PRO A 202 0.58 13.00 14.35
N ASP A 203 -0.05 12.06 15.04
CA ASP A 203 -0.94 12.34 16.17
C ASP A 203 -0.21 12.31 17.53
N ASN A 204 0.96 11.68 17.59
CA ASN A 204 1.72 11.49 18.84
C ASN A 204 3.24 11.65 18.64
N ASP A 205 3.99 11.73 19.75
CA ASP A 205 5.45 11.94 19.74
C ASP A 205 6.22 10.85 19.01
N ILE A 206 5.80 9.59 19.11
CA ILE A 206 6.48 8.48 18.43
C ILE A 206 6.30 8.64 16.91
N GLU A 207 5.09 8.91 16.44
CA GLU A 207 4.82 9.15 15.02
C GLU A 207 5.56 10.39 14.47
N ARG A 208 5.79 11.42 15.30
CA ARG A 208 6.63 12.56 14.90
C ARG A 208 8.04 12.12 14.52
N ARG A 209 8.61 11.13 15.19
CA ARG A 209 9.95 10.61 14.89
C ARG A 209 9.96 9.83 13.57
N PHE A 210 8.92 9.07 13.27
CA PHE A 210 8.77 8.37 11.99
C PHE A 210 8.48 9.33 10.82
N ARG A 211 7.84 10.49 11.08
CA ARG A 211 7.69 11.55 10.09
C ARG A 211 9.05 12.03 9.56
N ASP A 212 10.01 12.25 10.45
CA ASP A 212 11.35 12.72 10.05
C ASP A 212 12.04 11.69 9.12
N ILE A 213 11.75 10.40 9.31
CA ILE A 213 12.23 9.33 8.42
C ILE A 213 11.59 9.45 7.02
N ILE A 214 10.26 9.54 6.92
CA ILE A 214 9.57 9.60 5.62
C ILE A 214 9.78 10.92 4.87
N GLU A 215 10.06 12.01 5.57
CA GLU A 215 10.48 13.28 4.95
C GLU A 215 11.92 13.23 4.45
N GLY A 216 12.74 12.32 4.98
CA GLY A 216 14.15 12.17 4.65
C GLY A 216 14.49 11.05 3.67
N ILE A 217 13.51 10.34 3.08
CA ILE A 217 13.76 9.36 2.02
C ILE A 217 13.73 10.01 0.63
N GLU A 218 14.62 9.57 -0.25
CA GLU A 218 14.80 10.13 -1.60
C GLU A 218 13.71 9.64 -2.57
N HIS A 219 13.33 8.36 -2.45
CA HIS A 219 12.39 7.70 -3.36
C HIS A 219 11.18 7.10 -2.59
N PRO A 220 10.30 7.94 -2.01
CA PRO A 220 9.11 7.49 -1.29
C PRO A 220 8.15 6.65 -2.15
N ASP A 221 8.12 6.87 -3.46
CA ASP A 221 7.33 6.11 -4.42
C ASP A 221 7.72 4.62 -4.46
N LEU A 222 9.01 4.31 -4.34
CA LEU A 222 9.48 2.92 -4.28
C LEU A 222 9.09 2.22 -2.97
N LEU A 223 9.06 2.95 -1.85
CA LEU A 223 8.53 2.46 -0.58
C LEU A 223 7.05 2.10 -0.72
N PHE A 224 6.23 3.00 -1.28
CA PHE A 224 4.80 2.75 -1.45
C PHE A 224 4.52 1.63 -2.46
N LEU A 225 5.35 1.50 -3.50
CA LEU A 225 5.28 0.37 -4.41
C LEU A 225 5.62 -0.92 -3.66
N ALA A 226 6.70 -0.98 -2.89
CA ALA A 226 7.04 -2.16 -2.09
C ALA A 226 5.93 -2.53 -1.10
N LEU A 227 5.31 -1.56 -0.42
CA LEU A 227 4.15 -1.77 0.46
C LEU A 227 2.96 -2.38 -0.29
N LEU A 228 2.69 -1.96 -1.53
CA LEU A 228 1.62 -2.54 -2.34
C LEU A 228 1.89 -4.01 -2.71
N LEU A 229 3.17 -4.37 -2.88
CA LEU A 229 3.57 -5.66 -3.47
C LEU A 229 4.05 -6.70 -2.44
N HIS A 230 4.41 -6.29 -1.22
CA HIS A 230 5.17 -7.12 -0.27
C HIS A 230 4.54 -8.49 0.01
N ASP A 231 3.21 -8.57 0.02
CA ASP A 231 2.45 -9.76 0.39
C ASP A 231 1.67 -10.41 -0.77
N ILE A 232 1.88 -9.97 -2.01
CA ILE A 232 1.19 -10.53 -3.19
C ILE A 232 1.41 -12.05 -3.31
N GLY A 233 2.60 -12.53 -2.93
CA GLY A 233 2.94 -13.94 -2.95
C GLY A 233 2.10 -14.83 -2.04
N LYS A 234 1.38 -14.27 -1.04
CA LYS A 234 0.45 -15.06 -0.19
C LYS A 234 -0.69 -15.69 -0.98
N GLY A 235 -1.04 -15.10 -2.13
CA GLY A 235 -2.05 -15.64 -3.04
C GLY A 235 -1.51 -16.55 -4.13
N MET A 236 -0.18 -16.74 -4.20
CA MET A 236 0.50 -17.50 -5.25
C MET A 236 0.82 -18.93 -4.81
N PRO A 237 0.98 -19.87 -5.76
CA PRO A 237 1.46 -21.21 -5.44
C PRO A 237 2.89 -21.18 -4.89
N GLY A 238 3.12 -21.85 -3.76
CA GLY A 238 4.44 -21.93 -3.12
C GLY A 238 4.32 -21.94 -1.59
N GLU A 239 5.38 -22.37 -0.90
CA GLU A 239 5.41 -22.36 0.57
C GLU A 239 5.88 -21.01 1.13
N ASP A 240 6.73 -20.29 0.39
CA ASP A 240 7.28 -19.00 0.78
C ASP A 240 6.64 -17.85 -0.02
N HIS A 241 5.87 -17.01 0.67
CA HIS A 241 5.22 -15.86 0.04
C HIS A 241 6.22 -14.79 -0.39
N VAL A 242 7.40 -14.69 0.24
CA VAL A 242 8.42 -13.71 -0.16
C VAL A 242 8.87 -14.01 -1.59
N THR A 243 9.19 -15.27 -1.89
CA THR A 243 9.55 -15.71 -3.24
C THR A 243 8.46 -15.38 -4.26
N GLY A 244 7.18 -15.63 -3.94
CA GLY A 244 6.06 -15.28 -4.81
C GLY A 244 5.93 -13.76 -5.05
N SER A 245 6.07 -12.96 -3.99
CA SER A 245 6.03 -11.50 -4.09
C SER A 245 7.19 -10.95 -4.94
N LEU A 246 8.39 -11.55 -4.85
CA LEU A 246 9.55 -11.18 -5.67
C LEU A 246 9.33 -11.49 -7.16
N GLN A 247 8.74 -12.65 -7.48
CA GLN A 247 8.38 -13.00 -8.86
C GLN A 247 7.34 -12.03 -9.45
N ALA A 248 6.33 -11.68 -8.65
CA ALA A 248 5.33 -10.68 -9.02
C ALA A 248 5.98 -9.31 -9.24
N ALA A 249 6.83 -8.88 -8.30
CA ALA A 249 7.51 -7.59 -8.36
C ALA A 249 8.42 -7.46 -9.58
N ALA A 250 9.13 -8.53 -9.98
CA ALA A 250 9.92 -8.53 -11.20
C ALA A 250 9.06 -8.26 -12.45
N SER A 251 7.94 -8.98 -12.59
CA SER A 251 7.00 -8.82 -13.72
C SER A 251 6.34 -7.44 -13.73
N ILE A 252 6.02 -6.91 -12.55
CA ILE A 252 5.45 -5.56 -12.38
C ILE A 252 6.48 -4.48 -12.71
N ALA A 253 7.72 -4.63 -12.26
CA ALA A 253 8.80 -3.70 -12.54
C ALA A 253 9.11 -3.62 -14.04
N ASP A 254 9.05 -4.74 -14.76
CA ASP A 254 9.16 -4.75 -16.23
C ASP A 254 8.04 -3.96 -16.90
N ARG A 255 6.78 -4.16 -16.48
CA ARG A 255 5.63 -3.40 -17.02
C ARG A 255 5.66 -1.92 -16.66
N LEU A 256 6.20 -1.58 -15.49
CA LEU A 256 6.37 -0.19 -15.07
C LEU A 256 7.56 0.48 -15.77
N GLY A 257 8.49 -0.29 -16.35
CA GLY A 257 9.71 0.27 -16.94
C GLY A 257 10.67 0.82 -15.89
N LEU A 258 10.70 0.23 -14.69
CA LEU A 258 11.62 0.65 -13.62
C LEU A 258 13.07 0.45 -14.09
N ASP A 259 13.97 1.34 -13.68
CA ASP A 259 15.41 1.18 -13.92
C ASP A 259 16.03 0.13 -12.97
N SER A 260 17.34 -0.12 -13.10
CA SER A 260 18.05 -1.12 -12.30
C SER A 260 18.00 -0.83 -10.79
N ASP A 261 18.10 0.45 -10.43
CA ASP A 261 18.28 0.88 -9.04
C ASP A 261 16.92 0.92 -8.34
N GLU A 262 15.87 1.35 -9.05
CA GLU A 262 14.47 1.25 -8.65
C GLU A 262 14.08 -0.21 -8.41
N ARG A 263 14.41 -1.11 -9.35
CA ARG A 263 14.16 -2.56 -9.24
C ARG A 263 14.86 -3.18 -8.05
N GLU A 264 16.14 -2.86 -7.86
CA GLU A 264 16.94 -3.40 -6.76
C GLU A 264 16.35 -2.95 -5.42
N THR A 265 15.94 -1.69 -5.32
CA THR A 265 15.34 -1.12 -4.11
C THR A 265 14.03 -1.82 -3.74
N VAL A 266 13.10 -1.97 -4.68
CA VAL A 266 11.82 -2.66 -4.43
C VAL A 266 12.03 -4.14 -4.10
N THR A 267 12.90 -4.82 -4.85
CA THR A 267 13.31 -6.22 -4.61
C THR A 267 13.88 -6.38 -3.20
N PHE A 268 14.80 -5.48 -2.78
CA PHE A 268 15.41 -5.52 -1.46
C PHE A 268 14.34 -5.38 -0.35
N LEU A 269 13.44 -4.41 -0.49
CA LEU A 269 12.39 -4.16 0.51
C LEU A 269 11.46 -5.36 0.66
N ILE A 270 11.01 -5.94 -0.46
CA ILE A 270 10.14 -7.12 -0.44
C ILE A 270 10.90 -8.33 0.12
N ALA A 271 12.15 -8.55 -0.27
CA ALA A 271 12.94 -9.68 0.22
C ALA A 271 13.20 -9.61 1.74
N ASN A 272 13.26 -8.41 2.31
CA ASN A 272 13.61 -8.20 3.72
C ASN A 272 12.43 -7.72 4.59
N HIS A 273 11.19 -7.68 4.09
CA HIS A 273 10.08 -7.03 4.81
C HIS A 273 9.80 -7.59 6.21
N LEU A 274 10.05 -8.89 6.44
CA LEU A 274 9.91 -9.54 7.75
C LEU A 274 11.15 -9.41 8.65
N ARG A 275 12.29 -8.96 8.10
CA ARG A 275 13.57 -9.00 8.79
C ARG A 275 13.56 -8.10 10.00
N MET A 276 13.12 -6.86 9.86
CA MET A 276 13.13 -5.90 10.96
C MET A 276 12.16 -6.28 12.07
N SER A 277 10.92 -6.66 11.71
CA SER A 277 9.93 -7.12 12.70
C SER A 277 10.39 -8.39 13.41
N SER A 278 10.99 -9.35 12.71
CA SER A 278 11.52 -10.58 13.33
C SER A 278 12.70 -10.30 14.26
N THR A 279 13.61 -9.37 13.91
CA THR A 279 14.72 -8.97 14.79
C THR A 279 14.21 -8.33 16.06
N ILE A 280 13.31 -7.35 15.97
CA ILE A 280 12.74 -6.65 17.14
C ILE A 280 12.04 -7.61 18.10
N MET A 281 11.41 -8.67 17.58
CA MET A 281 10.65 -9.61 18.41
C MET A 281 11.48 -10.76 18.98
N ARG A 282 12.65 -11.09 18.39
CA ARG A 282 13.38 -12.34 18.68
C ARG A 282 14.82 -12.17 19.11
N ARG A 283 15.39 -10.97 18.98
CA ARG A 283 16.79 -10.67 19.31
C ARG A 283 16.86 -9.56 20.35
N ASP A 284 18.00 -9.46 21.01
CA ASP A 284 18.31 -8.30 21.84
C ASP A 284 18.72 -7.13 20.93
N ILE A 285 17.83 -6.16 20.76
CA ILE A 285 18.07 -4.98 19.93
C ILE A 285 19.06 -3.98 20.54
N PHE A 286 19.52 -4.22 21.78
CA PHE A 286 20.56 -3.44 22.45
C PHE A 286 21.95 -4.07 22.33
N ASP A 287 22.05 -5.30 21.83
CA ASP A 287 23.33 -5.95 21.55
C ASP A 287 24.02 -5.29 20.34
N PRO A 288 25.22 -4.69 20.50
CA PRO A 288 25.94 -4.06 19.40
C PRO A 288 26.22 -5.01 18.23
N THR A 289 26.35 -6.32 18.49
CA THR A 289 26.57 -7.34 17.46
C THR A 289 25.35 -7.48 16.56
N VAL A 290 24.15 -7.55 17.16
CA VAL A 290 22.87 -7.61 16.41
C VAL A 290 22.68 -6.35 15.58
N VAL A 291 23.02 -5.18 16.13
CA VAL A 291 22.95 -3.89 15.42
C VAL A 291 23.90 -3.86 14.23
N ALA A 292 25.15 -4.31 14.39
CA ALA A 292 26.15 -4.36 13.33
C ALA A 292 25.75 -5.35 12.22
N GLU A 293 25.40 -6.59 12.57
CA GLU A 293 24.95 -7.61 11.61
C GLU A 293 23.72 -7.16 10.82
N PHE A 294 22.77 -6.48 11.48
CA PHE A 294 21.61 -5.93 10.79
C PHE A 294 22.00 -4.78 9.86
N GLY A 295 22.85 -3.86 10.32
CA GLY A 295 23.39 -2.76 9.50
C GLY A 295 24.08 -3.26 8.24
N GLU A 296 25.01 -4.21 8.37
CA GLU A 296 25.71 -4.85 7.25
C GLU A 296 24.73 -5.45 6.24
N SER A 297 23.68 -6.12 6.73
CA SER A 297 22.70 -6.76 5.86
C SER A 297 21.78 -5.80 5.12
N VAL A 298 21.52 -4.62 5.69
CA VAL A 298 20.72 -3.58 5.07
C VAL A 298 21.57 -2.76 4.10
N GLY A 299 22.86 -2.61 4.40
CA GLY A 299 23.88 -2.03 3.53
C GLY A 299 23.88 -0.50 3.48
N THR A 300 22.72 0.13 3.34
CA THR A 300 22.62 1.60 3.20
C THR A 300 21.63 2.23 4.17
N MET A 301 21.86 3.51 4.48
CA MET A 301 20.96 4.30 5.31
C MET A 301 19.57 4.44 4.69
N GLU A 302 19.51 4.59 3.38
CA GLU A 302 18.24 4.74 2.67
C GLU A 302 17.39 3.48 2.75
N ARG A 303 18.00 2.30 2.58
CA ARG A 303 17.34 1.01 2.78
C ARG A 303 16.87 0.82 4.22
N LEU A 304 17.63 1.28 5.20
CA LEU A 304 17.23 1.24 6.61
C LEU A 304 15.97 2.07 6.85
N LYS A 305 15.94 3.32 6.36
CA LYS A 305 14.76 4.20 6.49
C LYS A 305 13.53 3.57 5.86
N MET A 306 13.64 3.11 4.61
CA MET A 306 12.52 2.50 3.88
C MET A 306 12.04 1.21 4.53
N LEU A 307 12.95 0.31 4.94
CA LEU A 307 12.57 -0.94 5.61
C LEU A 307 11.88 -0.68 6.97
N THR A 308 12.32 0.36 7.69
CA THR A 308 11.69 0.81 8.94
C THR A 308 10.25 1.28 8.70
N LEU A 309 10.03 2.10 7.68
CA LEU A 309 8.70 2.61 7.33
C LEU A 309 7.78 1.51 6.79
N LEU A 310 8.33 0.59 5.99
CA LEU A 310 7.60 -0.59 5.52
C LEU A 310 7.12 -1.42 6.71
N THR A 311 8.02 -1.72 7.65
CA THR A 311 7.72 -2.48 8.87
C THR A 311 6.67 -1.78 9.73
N TYR A 312 6.76 -0.45 9.87
CA TYR A 312 5.75 0.33 10.58
C TYR A 312 4.37 0.18 9.92
N GLY A 313 4.29 0.36 8.60
CA GLY A 313 3.05 0.27 7.83
C GLY A 313 2.42 -1.12 7.91
N ASP A 314 3.22 -2.16 7.66
CA ASP A 314 2.83 -3.57 7.70
C ASP A 314 2.26 -3.94 9.08
N VAL A 315 3.04 -3.76 10.15
CA VAL A 315 2.60 -4.14 11.51
C VAL A 315 1.34 -3.38 11.93
N LYS A 316 1.23 -2.07 11.64
CA LYS A 316 0.04 -1.26 11.96
C LYS A 316 -1.19 -1.66 11.13
N SER A 317 -0.98 -2.32 9.98
CA SER A 317 -2.04 -2.78 9.08
C SER A 317 -2.52 -4.21 9.32
N VAL A 318 -1.96 -4.94 10.29
CA VAL A 318 -2.48 -6.25 10.71
C VAL A 318 -3.86 -6.10 11.36
N ASN A 319 -3.95 -5.21 12.35
CA ASN A 319 -5.20 -4.72 12.96
C ASN A 319 -4.92 -3.42 13.76
N PRO A 320 -5.96 -2.64 14.15
CA PRO A 320 -5.78 -1.35 14.83
C PRO A 320 -4.99 -1.38 16.15
N GLU A 321 -4.86 -2.53 16.79
CA GLU A 321 -4.17 -2.71 18.07
C GLU A 321 -2.80 -3.40 17.91
N ALA A 322 -2.43 -3.79 16.69
CA ALA A 322 -1.26 -4.61 16.42
C ALA A 322 0.05 -3.88 16.71
N LEU A 323 0.15 -2.61 16.33
CA LEU A 323 1.27 -1.72 16.63
C LEU A 323 1.02 -1.00 17.96
N THR A 324 1.36 -1.66 19.07
CA THR A 324 1.28 -1.04 20.40
C THR A 324 2.35 0.05 20.57
N PRO A 325 2.17 1.02 21.50
CA PRO A 325 3.19 2.03 21.78
C PRO A 325 4.56 1.44 22.10
N TRP A 326 4.59 0.30 22.82
CA TRP A 326 5.83 -0.42 23.10
C TRP A 326 6.49 -0.96 21.82
N LYS A 327 5.74 -1.60 20.91
CA LYS A 327 6.31 -2.08 19.64
C LYS A 327 6.83 -0.94 18.76
N ALA A 328 6.10 0.18 18.73
CA ALA A 328 6.52 1.36 18.00
C ALA A 328 7.82 1.97 18.57
N GLU A 329 7.95 2.02 19.90
CA GLU A 329 9.18 2.44 20.56
C GLU A 329 10.33 1.47 20.29
N MET A 330 10.09 0.15 20.29
CA MET A 330 11.13 -0.83 19.96
C MET A 330 11.62 -0.72 18.52
N LEU A 331 10.70 -0.50 17.58
CA LEU A 331 11.05 -0.23 16.18
C LEU A 331 11.89 1.04 16.06
N TRP A 332 11.51 2.12 16.73
CA TRP A 332 12.26 3.37 16.74
C TRP A 332 13.65 3.21 17.35
N GLN A 333 13.77 2.57 18.51
CA GLN A 333 15.05 2.38 19.20
C GLN A 333 16.00 1.53 18.37
N PHE A 334 15.49 0.48 17.75
CA PHE A 334 16.31 -0.37 16.88
C PHE A 334 16.77 0.39 15.63
N TYR A 335 15.87 1.13 14.96
CA TYR A 335 16.24 2.03 13.86
C TYR A 335 17.35 3.01 14.27
N ALA A 336 17.18 3.70 15.41
CA ALA A 336 18.15 4.67 15.89
C ALA A 336 19.51 4.04 16.21
N ALA A 337 19.54 2.84 16.79
CA ALA A 337 20.77 2.11 17.06
C ALA A 337 21.54 1.78 15.76
N VAL A 338 20.85 1.24 14.74
CA VAL A 338 21.46 0.91 13.44
C VAL A 338 21.88 2.17 12.67
N PHE A 339 21.07 3.23 12.71
CA PHE A 339 21.39 4.54 12.13
C PHE A 339 22.69 5.11 12.72
N ASN A 340 22.81 5.06 14.06
CA ASN A 340 24.01 5.53 14.75
C ASN A 340 25.24 4.67 14.42
N HIS A 341 25.06 3.35 14.25
CA HIS A 341 26.12 2.46 13.80
C HIS A 341 26.63 2.88 12.42
N PHE A 342 25.75 3.05 11.42
CA PHE A 342 26.15 3.53 10.09
C PHE A 342 26.90 4.87 10.13
N SER A 343 26.42 5.82 10.95
CA SER A 343 27.02 7.15 11.06
C SER A 343 28.46 7.08 11.59
N ARG A 344 28.71 6.25 12.62
CA ARG A 344 30.05 6.04 13.18
C ARG A 344 30.98 5.38 12.17
N THR A 345 30.53 4.33 11.49
CA THR A 345 31.35 3.61 10.51
C THR A 345 31.74 4.52 9.34
N ALA A 346 30.84 5.41 8.90
CA ALA A 346 31.14 6.39 7.85
C ALA A 346 32.18 7.44 8.31
N ASP A 347 32.08 7.91 9.56
CA ASP A 347 33.05 8.85 10.12
C ASP A 347 34.44 8.20 10.31
N ASP A 348 34.50 6.96 10.78
CA ASP A 348 35.75 6.19 10.91
C ASP A 348 36.43 5.96 9.54
N GLN A 349 35.65 5.68 8.49
CA GLN A 349 36.15 5.55 7.12
C GLN A 349 36.70 6.89 6.57
N ARG A 350 36.05 8.01 6.89
CA ARG A 350 36.54 9.34 6.48
C ARG A 350 37.82 9.72 7.21
N LEU A 351 37.90 9.45 8.51
CA LEU A 351 39.10 9.70 9.31
C LEU A 351 40.28 8.88 8.79
N THR A 352 40.09 7.58 8.58
CA THR A 352 41.15 6.69 8.05
C THR A 352 41.61 7.10 6.65
N ALA A 353 40.69 7.46 5.75
CA ALA A 353 41.03 7.96 4.41
C ALA A 353 41.83 9.27 4.44
N ASN A 354 41.47 10.21 5.32
CA ASN A 354 42.19 11.47 5.49
C ASN A 354 43.61 11.27 6.05
N THR A 355 43.78 10.34 7.01
CA THR A 355 45.10 9.99 7.54
C THR A 355 45.98 9.38 6.45
N ALA A 356 45.46 8.43 5.67
CA ALA A 356 46.20 7.80 4.56
C ALA A 356 46.59 8.80 3.45
N ASN A 357 45.75 9.80 3.18
CA ASN A 357 46.08 10.87 2.22
C ASN A 357 47.15 11.82 2.79
N SER A 358 47.12 12.10 4.09
CA SER A 358 48.14 12.95 4.74
C SER A 358 49.53 12.31 4.73
N GLU A 359 49.61 10.99 4.91
CA GLU A 359 50.87 10.23 4.83
C GLU A 359 51.43 10.18 3.41
N ARG A 360 50.57 10.04 2.38
CA ARG A 360 50.99 10.08 0.96
C ARG A 360 51.42 11.45 0.45
N THR A 361 51.09 12.54 1.15
CA THR A 361 51.49 13.90 0.76
C THR A 361 52.79 14.34 1.45
N GLN A 362 53.31 13.53 2.37
CA GLN A 362 54.58 13.77 3.09
C GLN A 362 55.77 12.93 2.56
N GLU A 363 55.51 11.98 1.65
CA GLU A 363 56.51 11.36 0.76
C GLU A 363 56.59 12.12 -0.56
#